data_AF-L0JPE9-F1
#
_entry.id   AF-L0JPE9-F1
#
_cell.length_a   1.000
_cell.length_b   1.000
_cell.length_c   1.000
_cell.angle_alpha   90.00
_cell.angle_beta   90.00
_cell.angle_gamma   90.00
#
_symmetry.space_group_name_H-M   'P 1'
#
loop_
_entity.id
_entity.type
_entity.pdbx_description
1 polymer ?
#
loop_
_entity_poly.entity_id
_entity_poly.type
_entity_poly.pdbx_seq_one_letter_code
_entity_poly.pdbx_strand_id
1 'polypeptide(L)' 'MAVNTTTDWSDPVTCPFCGDELASPGAGFVDHIDEKTDCEEGFEQWRQNIAGDLAGEWAG' A
#
# COMPACT_ATOMS: atom_id res chain seq x y z
N MET A 1 -20.20 -7.42 9.43
CA MET A 1 -20.01 -6.86 8.07
C MET A 1 -18.51 -6.73 7.91
N ALA A 2 -17.87 -7.57 7.09
CA ALA A 2 -16.44 -7.44 6.84
C ALA A 2 -16.26 -6.17 6.00
N VAL A 3 -15.55 -5.19 6.55
CA VAL A 3 -15.12 -4.03 5.79
C VAL A 3 -14.12 -4.54 4.75
N ASN A 4 -14.55 -4.66 3.50
CA ASN A 4 -13.63 -4.79 2.38
C ASN A 4 -12.92 -3.43 2.25
N THR A 5 -11.94 -3.17 3.13
CA THR A 5 -10.90 -2.16 2.90
C THR A 5 -9.94 -2.69 1.84
N THR A 6 -10.49 -3.17 0.71
CA THR A 6 -9.70 -3.46 -0.47
C THR A 6 -9.42 -2.11 -1.07
N THR A 7 -8.39 -1.44 -0.55
CA THR A 7 -7.59 -0.54 -1.37
C THR A 7 -7.46 -1.22 -2.73
N ASP A 8 -7.98 -0.61 -3.78
CA ASP A 8 -8.00 -1.25 -5.08
C ASP A 8 -6.57 -1.23 -5.65
N TRP A 9 -5.80 -2.26 -5.30
CA TRP A 9 -4.47 -2.53 -5.86
C TRP A 9 -4.57 -3.09 -7.29
N SER A 10 -5.76 -3.05 -7.91
CA SER A 10 -6.01 -3.52 -9.28
C SER A 10 -5.41 -2.56 -10.31
N ASP A 11 -5.26 -1.29 -9.95
CA ASP A 11 -4.70 -0.26 -10.82
C ASP A 11 -3.19 -0.11 -10.58
N PRO A 12 -2.34 -0.65 -11.47
CA PRO A 12 -0.90 -0.71 -11.24
C PRO A 12 -0.23 0.66 -11.36
N VAL A 13 -0.94 1.65 -11.90
CA VAL A 13 -0.47 3.02 -12.15
C VAL A 13 -1.14 4.06 -11.26
N THR A 14 -1.90 3.66 -10.24
CA THR A 14 -2.53 4.60 -9.31
C THR A 14 -2.03 4.36 -7.90
N CYS A 15 -1.70 5.43 -7.17
CA CYS A 15 -1.27 5.33 -5.79
C CYS A 15 -2.44 4.90 -4.90
N PRO A 16 -2.35 3.77 -4.19
CA PRO A 16 -3.44 3.26 -3.35
C PRO A 16 -3.78 4.12 -2.12
N PHE A 17 -2.90 5.04 -1.73
CA PHE A 17 -3.04 5.86 -0.53
C PHE A 17 -3.69 7.21 -0.84
N CYS A 18 -3.20 7.91 -1.86
CA CYS A 18 -3.67 9.25 -2.24
C CYS A 18 -4.52 9.28 -3.52
N GLY A 19 -4.50 8.20 -4.34
CA GLY A 19 -5.21 8.13 -5.62
C GLY A 19 -4.54 8.87 -6.78
N ASP A 20 -3.31 9.36 -6.62
CA ASP A 20 -2.55 10.02 -7.70
C ASP A 20 -2.08 9.02 -8.78
N GLU A 21 -1.99 9.49 -10.02
CA GLU A 21 -1.40 8.70 -11.12
C GLU A 21 0.12 8.62 -10.96
N LEU A 22 0.65 7.41 -11.07
CA LEU A 22 2.05 7.08 -10.94
C LEU A 22 2.69 7.02 -12.33
N ALA A 23 3.92 7.53 -12.44
CA ALA A 23 4.67 7.48 -13.69
C ALA A 23 4.99 6.05 -14.15
N SER A 24 5.06 5.09 -13.22
CA SER A 24 5.27 3.68 -13.53
C SER A 24 4.81 2.78 -12.40
N PRO A 25 4.30 1.57 -12.73
CA PRO A 25 4.03 0.55 -11.72
C PRO A 25 5.32 0.14 -11.02
N GLY A 26 5.33 0.21 -9.69
CA GLY A 26 6.50 -0.15 -8.87
C GLY A 26 7.50 0.99 -8.66
N ALA A 27 8.34 1.31 -9.66
CA ALA A 27 9.38 2.34 -9.47
C ALA A 27 8.78 3.73 -9.24
N GLY A 28 7.73 4.09 -10.00
CA GLY A 28 7.01 5.35 -9.80
C GLY A 28 6.22 5.38 -8.49
N PHE A 29 5.79 4.22 -7.97
CA PHE A 29 5.17 4.11 -6.64
C PHE A 29 6.19 4.38 -5.52
N VAL A 30 7.38 3.79 -5.60
CA VAL A 30 8.44 3.99 -4.59
C VAL A 30 8.91 5.44 -4.59
N ASP A 31 9.10 6.03 -5.77
CA ASP A 31 9.46 7.44 -5.95
C ASP A 31 8.36 8.36 -5.38
N HIS A 32 7.09 8.09 -5.70
CA HIS A 32 5.96 8.85 -5.16
C HIS A 32 5.83 8.78 -3.64
N ILE A 33 6.14 7.63 -3.05
CA ILE A 33 6.15 7.46 -1.58
C ILE A 33 7.28 8.27 -0.95
N ASP A 34 8.49 8.21 -1.52
CA ASP A 34 9.65 8.97 -1.02
C ASP A 34 9.40 10.49 -1.09
N GLU A 35 8.72 10.95 -2.13
CA GLU A 35 8.35 12.37 -2.29
C GLU A 35 7.18 12.82 -1.40
N LYS A 36 6.27 11.92 -1.03
CA LYS A 36 5.07 12.24 -0.20
C LYS A 36 5.09 11.51 1.14
N THR A 37 5.49 12.24 2.19
CA THR A 37 5.53 11.73 3.58
C THR A 37 4.20 11.13 4.05
N ASP A 38 3.04 11.68 3.64
CA ASP A 38 1.72 11.11 4.00
C ASP A 38 1.51 9.70 3.41
N CYS A 39 1.98 9.49 2.17
CA CYS A 39 1.95 8.18 1.52
C CYS A 39 3.00 7.22 2.11
N GLU A 40 4.16 7.75 2.52
CA GLU A 40 5.19 7.00 3.25
C GLU A 40 4.66 6.45 4.57
N GLU A 41 4.11 7.31 5.43
CA GLU A 41 3.56 6.88 6.72
C GLU A 41 2.43 5.85 6.53
N GLY A 42 1.53 6.09 5.57
CA GLY A 42 0.48 5.14 5.21
C GLY A 42 1.03 3.79 4.73
N PHE A 43 2.09 3.80 3.92
CA PHE A 43 2.76 2.61 3.42
C PHE A 43 3.48 1.84 4.52
N GLU A 44 4.19 2.52 5.42
CA GLU A 44 4.85 1.88 6.55
C GLU A 44 3.84 1.25 7.53
N GLN A 45 2.72 1.93 7.80
CA GLN A 45 1.63 1.38 8.62
C GLN A 45 0.99 0.18 7.94
N TRP A 46 0.68 0.27 6.64
CA TRP A 46 0.17 -0.85 5.87
C TRP A 46 1.14 -2.04 5.89
N ARG A 47 2.44 -1.80 5.70
CA ARG A 47 3.48 -2.83 5.71
C ARG A 47 3.59 -3.50 7.07
N GLN A 48 3.49 -2.75 8.17
CA GLN A 48 3.46 -3.31 9.53
C GLN A 48 2.21 -4.15 9.77
N ASN A 49 1.05 -3.71 9.30
CA ASN A 49 -0.20 -4.46 9.40
C ASN A 49 -0.16 -5.76 8.58
N ILE A 50 0.32 -5.70 7.34
CA ILE A 50 0.52 -6.88 6.47
C ILE A 50 1.58 -7.81 7.05
N ALA A 51 2.68 -7.28 7.59
CA ALA A 51 3.69 -8.10 8.25
C ALA A 51 3.12 -8.81 9.48
N GLY A 52 2.23 -8.15 10.23
CA GLY A 52 1.50 -8.75 11.35
C GLY A 52 0.49 -9.82 10.91
N ASP A 53 -0.21 -9.59 9.80
CA ASP A 53 -1.20 -10.51 9.21
C ASP A 53 -0.54 -11.76 8.60
N LEU A 54 0.54 -11.57 7.81
CA LEU A 54 1.35 -12.66 7.26
C LEU A 54 2.12 -13.44 8.34
N ALA A 55 2.49 -12.81 9.46
CA ALA A 55 3.14 -13.50 10.59
C ALA A 55 2.16 -14.26 11.48
N GLY A 56 0.86 -13.93 11.44
CA GLY A 56 -0.17 -14.57 12.26
C GLY A 56 -0.73 -15.88 11.68
N GLU A 57 -0.80 -15.99 10.34
CA GLU A 57 -1.58 -17.05 9.68
C GLU A 57 -0.74 -18.28 9.22
N TRP A 58 0.57 -18.33 9.47
CA TRP A 58 1.42 -19.52 9.22
C TRP A 58 1.83 -20.26 10.52
N ALA A 59 1.05 -20.12 11.58
CA ALA A 59 1.06 -21.07 12.70
C ALA A 59 0.05 -22.20 12.41
N GLY A 60 0.38 -23.07 11.45
CA GLY A 60 -0.42 -24.23 11.07
C GLY A 60 0.40 -25.29 10.37
#